data_AF-A0A4Q2YKM1-F1
#
_entry.id   AF-A0A4Q2YKM1-F1
#
_cell.length_a   1.000
_cell.length_b   1.000
_cell.length_c   1.000
_cell.angle_alpha   90.00
_cell.angle_beta   90.00
_cell.angle_gamma   90.00
#
_symmetry.space_group_name_H-M   'P 1'
#
loop_
_entity.id
_entity.type
_entity.pdbx_description
1 polymer ?
#
loop_
_entity_poly.entity_id
_entity_poly.type
_entity_poly.pdbx_seq_one_letter_code
_entity_poly.pdbx_strand_id
1 'polypeptide(L)' 'MTSTVKTLPAVSEAPGWIDLVKRKVDALRFGSVQIVIHEGRVTTVEATEKTRLPVLGAVADVTDSH' A
#
# COMPACT_ATOMS: atom_id res chain seq x y z
N MET A 1 5.96 22.70 -43.13
CA MET A 1 4.96 21.61 -43.25
C MET A 1 5.63 20.37 -42.65
N THR A 2 5.26 19.75 -41.54
CA THR A 2 4.11 19.81 -40.63
C THR A 2 4.61 19.17 -39.33
N SER A 3 4.55 19.87 -38.21
CA SER A 3 4.85 19.28 -36.89
C SER A 3 3.70 18.39 -36.48
N THR A 4 3.88 17.07 -36.50
CA THR A 4 2.91 16.15 -35.88
C THR A 4 3.26 15.99 -34.41
N VAL A 5 2.69 16.84 -33.56
CA VAL A 5 2.60 16.59 -32.12
C VAL A 5 1.61 15.43 -31.95
N LYS A 6 2.12 14.26 -31.58
CA LYS A 6 1.32 13.09 -31.21
C LYS A 6 0.54 13.47 -29.94
N THR A 7 -0.73 13.80 -30.12
CA THR A 7 -1.68 14.07 -29.04
C THR A 7 -1.61 12.95 -28.00
N LEU A 8 -1.13 13.31 -26.80
CA LEU A 8 -1.20 12.49 -25.60
C LEU A 8 -2.68 12.39 -25.21
N PRO A 9 -3.22 11.19 -24.94
CA PRO A 9 -4.61 11.08 -24.52
C PRO A 9 -4.79 11.83 -23.20
N ALA A 10 -5.75 12.74 -23.22
CA ALA A 10 -6.19 13.53 -22.09
C ALA A 10 -6.80 12.62 -21.00
N VAL A 11 -6.60 13.03 -19.75
CA VAL A 11 -7.17 12.46 -18.52
C VAL A 11 -7.04 10.94 -18.39
N SER A 12 -5.88 10.52 -17.89
CA SER A 12 -5.76 9.27 -17.16
C SER A 12 -6.70 9.32 -15.95
N GLU A 13 -7.98 8.98 -16.14
CA GLU A 13 -8.81 8.48 -15.05
C GLU A 13 -7.98 7.38 -14.40
N ALA A 14 -7.47 7.66 -13.20
CA ALA A 14 -6.65 6.69 -12.49
C ALA A 14 -7.46 5.39 -12.45
N PRO A 15 -6.96 4.29 -13.04
CA PRO A 15 -7.76 3.09 -13.19
C PRO A 15 -8.32 2.69 -11.82
N GLY A 16 -9.63 2.43 -11.72
CA GLY A 16 -10.38 2.43 -10.45
C GLY A 16 -9.85 1.49 -9.36
N TRP A 17 -8.92 0.58 -9.68
CA TRP A 17 -8.16 -0.19 -8.70
C TRP A 17 -7.22 0.68 -7.86
N ILE A 18 -6.74 1.81 -8.37
CA ILE A 18 -5.87 2.75 -7.65
C ILE A 18 -6.63 3.39 -6.49
N ASP A 19 -7.89 3.79 -6.70
CA ASP A 19 -8.71 4.33 -5.63
C ASP A 19 -9.06 3.27 -4.59
N LEU A 20 -9.21 2.01 -5.02
CA LEU A 20 -9.37 0.88 -4.11
C LEU A 20 -8.11 0.67 -3.26
N VAL A 21 -6.92 0.71 -3.86
CA VAL A 21 -5.63 0.62 -3.15
C VAL A 21 -5.50 1.76 -2.16
N LYS A 22 -5.76 3.01 -2.57
CA LYS A 22 -5.71 4.19 -1.68
C LYS A 22 -6.62 4.01 -0.46
N ARG A 23 -7.89 3.66 -0.66
CA ARG A 23 -8.83 3.41 0.45
C ARG A 23 -8.33 2.33 1.40
N LYS A 24 -7.74 1.26 0.87
CA LYS A 24 -7.19 0.16 1.67
C LYS A 24 -5.95 0.59 2.46
N VAL A 25 -5.04 1.34 1.85
CA VAL A 25 -3.86 1.89 2.52
C VAL A 25 -4.26 2.89 3.61
N ASP A 26 -5.21 3.79 3.33
CA ASP A 26 -5.68 4.78 4.30
C ASP A 26 -6.31 4.12 5.55
N ALA A 27 -6.93 2.95 5.38
CA ALA A 27 -7.49 2.16 6.47
C ALA A 27 -6.44 1.33 7.23
N LEU A 28 -5.27 1.07 6.65
CA LEU A 28 -4.21 0.26 7.24
C LEU A 28 -3.28 1.11 8.12
N ARG A 29 -3.23 0.83 9.43
CA ARG A 29 -2.26 1.47 10.34
C ARG A 29 -0.86 0.90 10.18
N PHE A 30 -0.78 -0.43 10.10
CA PHE A 30 0.45 -1.18 9.88
C PHE A 30 0.09 -2.41 9.06
N GLY A 31 0.85 -2.71 8.01
CA GLY A 31 0.46 -3.79 7.10
C GLY A 31 1.17 -3.79 5.77
N SER A 32 0.58 -4.52 4.83
CA SER A 32 1.00 -4.54 3.43
C SER A 32 -0.22 -4.67 2.53
N VAL A 33 -0.17 -4.05 1.35
CA VAL A 33 -1.16 -4.24 0.29
C VAL A 33 -0.51 -5.05 -0.83
N GLN A 34 -1.17 -6.12 -1.24
CA GLN A 34 -0.75 -6.96 -2.35
C GLN A 34 -1.65 -6.73 -3.55
N ILE A 35 -1.05 -6.51 -4.71
CA ILE A 35 -1.75 -6.32 -5.98
C ILE A 35 -1.39 -7.48 -6.87
N VAL A 36 -2.39 -8.19 -7.38
CA VAL A 36 -2.24 -9.33 -8.29
C VAL A 36 -2.63 -8.88 -9.68
N ILE A 37 -1.73 -9.12 -10.64
CA ILE A 37 -1.91 -8.78 -12.04
C ILE A 37 -1.97 -10.08 -12.84
N HIS A 38 -3.03 -10.25 -13.63
CA HIS A 38 -3.11 -11.29 -14.66
C HIS A 38 -3.40 -10.63 -16.01
N GLU A 39 -2.71 -11.08 -17.06
CA GLU A 39 -2.93 -10.61 -18.44
C GLU A 39 -2.80 -9.09 -18.61
N GLY A 40 -1.87 -8.47 -17.86
CA GLY A 40 -1.66 -7.01 -17.89
C GLY A 40 -2.77 -6.20 -17.21
N ARG A 41 -3.71 -6.85 -16.52
CA ARG A 41 -4.80 -6.21 -15.77
C ARG A 41 -4.73 -6.57 -14.29
N VAL A 42 -5.05 -5.60 -13.43
CA VAL A 42 -5.17 -5.84 -11.99
C VAL A 42 -6.43 -6.67 -11.76
N THR A 43 -6.28 -7.86 -11.18
CA THR A 43 -7.40 -8.76 -10.87
C THR A 43 -7.77 -8.73 -9.40
N THR A 44 -6.77 -8.57 -8.53
CA THR A 44 -6.98 -8.68 -7.09
C THR A 44 -6.17 -7.62 -6.36
N VAL A 45 -6.79 -7.01 -5.34
CA VAL A 45 -6.12 -6.11 -4.40
C VAL A 45 -6.46 -6.59 -3.00
N GLU A 46 -5.47 -7.03 -2.24
CA GLU A 46 -5.62 -7.53 -0.87
C GLU A 46 -4.88 -6.63 0.10
N ALA A 47 -5.47 -6.39 1.28
CA ALA A 47 -4.89 -5.60 2.35
C ALA A 47 -4.69 -6.51 3.56
N THR A 48 -3.47 -6.56 4.07
CA THR A 48 -3.12 -7.37 5.22
C THR A 48 -2.66 -6.47 6.34
N GLU A 49 -3.45 -6.42 7.43
CA GLU A 49 -3.05 -5.72 8.65
C GLU A 49 -1.98 -6.52 9.39
N LYS A 50 -0.91 -5.84 9.82
CA LYS A 50 0.20 -6.44 10.55
C LYS A 50 0.31 -5.78 11.92
N THR A 51 -0.10 -6.49 12.94
CA THR A 51 0.16 -6.10 14.32
C THR A 51 1.60 -6.43 14.66
N ARG A 52 2.43 -5.41 14.96
CA ARG A 52 3.73 -5.67 15.58
C ARG A 52 3.47 -6.15 17.00
N LEU A 53 3.74 -7.43 17.24
CA LEU A 53 3.79 -7.95 18.60
C LEU A 53 4.98 -7.27 19.29
N PRO A 54 4.77 -6.63 20.46
CA PRO A 54 5.89 -6.17 21.25
C PRO A 54 6.78 -7.38 21.53
N VAL A 55 8.08 -7.24 21.32
CA VAL A 55 9.02 -8.25 21.80
C VAL A 55 8.78 -8.37 23.30
N LEU A 56 8.43 -9.57 23.76
CA LEU A 56 8.19 -9.84 25.17
C LEU A 56 9.54 -9.74 25.90
N GLY A 57 9.97 -8.52 26.20
CA GLY A 57 11.31 -8.25 26.75
C GLY A 57 11.58 -6.79 27.11
N ALA A 58 10.55 -5.97 27.23
CA ALA A 58 10.66 -4.57 27.61
C ALA A 58 9.76 -4.25 28.83
N VAL A 59 9.89 -5.03 29.90
CA VAL A 59 9.59 -4.68 31.31
C VAL A 59 10.49 -5.63 32.15
N ALA A 60 11.24 -5.25 33.19
CA ALA A 60 11.31 -4.08 34.06
C ALA A 60 12.80 -3.90 34.44
N ASP A 61 13.38 -2.71 34.38
CA ASP A 61 13.37 -1.75 35.50
C ASP A 61 13.78 -2.38 36.84
N VAL A 62 15.05 -2.15 37.19
CA VAL A 62 15.61 -1.86 38.51
C VAL A 62 15.09 -2.61 39.75
N THR A 63 15.98 -3.39 40.36
CA THR A 63 16.08 -3.57 41.82
C THR A 63 17.56 -3.83 42.07
N ASP A 64 18.31 -2.79 42.43
CA ASP A 64 18.62 -2.48 43.84
C ASP A 64 19.42 -3.59 44.53
N SER A 65 20.67 -3.22 44.90
CA SER A 65 21.44 -3.70 46.06
C SER A 65 21.89 -5.18 46.16
N HIS A 66 23.18 -5.44 45.93
CA HIS A 66 24.23 -5.59 46.97
C HIS A 66 25.59 -5.87 46.33
#